data_AF-A0A1H3YFC2-F1
#
_entry.id   AF-A0A1H3YFC2-F1
#
_cell.length_a   1.000
_cell.length_b   1.000
_cell.length_c   1.000
_cell.angle_alpha   90.00
_cell.angle_beta   90.00
_cell.angle_gamma   90.00
#
_symmetry.space_group_name_H-M   'P 1'
#
loop_
_entity.id
_entity.type
_entity.pdbx_description
1 polymer ?
#
loop_
_entity_poly.entity_id
_entity_poly.type
_entity_poly.pdbx_seq_one_letter_code
_entity_poly.pdbx_strand_id
1 'polypeptide(L)'
;MAAKRSDRLQVVLSVAERKRKEADRFLADAQKRVSQGEAGIAQLQTYLREYQQQFTTSGQQGLSIGALNTQQAFMHKINTTISEQEHALKQAREQLQQVRAYWQQVYARQKGIERLIRKAREDEQQEQERKLQRDIDERSQHGRPRFI
;
A
#
# COMPACT_ATOMS: atom_id res chain seq x y z
N MET A 1 31.75 -13.88 21.05
CA MET A 1 30.47 -14.61 21.11
C MET A 1 29.77 -14.46 19.77
N ALA A 2 29.32 -15.55 19.13
CA ALA A 2 28.58 -15.45 17.88
C ALA A 2 27.27 -14.68 18.11
N ALA A 3 26.94 -13.72 17.23
CA ALA A 3 25.69 -12.96 17.33
C ALA A 3 24.49 -13.92 17.35
N LYS A 4 23.53 -13.68 18.25
CA LYS A 4 22.33 -14.50 18.40
C LYS A 4 21.53 -14.52 17.10
N ARG A 5 20.76 -15.59 16.88
CA ARG A 5 19.98 -15.75 15.65
C ARG A 5 18.90 -14.67 15.56
N SER A 6 18.32 -14.28 16.70
CA SER A 6 17.40 -13.15 16.82
C SER A 6 17.98 -11.85 16.25
N ASP A 7 19.23 -11.54 16.58
CA ASP A 7 19.85 -10.25 16.31
C ASP A 7 20.17 -10.08 14.82
N ARG A 8 20.61 -11.18 14.19
CA ARG A 8 20.81 -11.22 12.73
C ARG A 8 19.49 -11.03 11.97
N LEU A 9 18.41 -11.67 12.43
CA LEU A 9 17.09 -11.53 11.83
C LEU A 9 16.51 -10.12 12.02
N GLN A 10 16.88 -9.43 13.11
CA GLN A 10 16.46 -8.04 13.36
C GLN A 10 17.01 -7.07 12.32
N VAL A 11 18.23 -7.28 11.83
CA VAL A 11 18.79 -6.52 10.69
C VAL A 11 17.95 -6.74 9.43
N VAL A 12 17.59 -7.99 9.15
CA VAL A 12 16.74 -8.35 7.99
C VAL A 12 15.35 -7.71 8.10
N LEU A 13 14.78 -7.67 9.31
CA LEU A 13 13.52 -7.00 9.57
C LEU A 13 13.61 -5.50 9.26
N SER A 14 14.67 -4.82 9.67
CA SER A 14 14.85 -3.38 9.38
C SER A 14 14.86 -3.08 7.87
N VAL A 15 15.45 -3.97 7.06
CA VAL A 15 15.44 -3.85 5.59
C VAL A 15 14.04 -4.09 5.03
N ALA A 16 13.32 -5.08 5.57
CA ALA A 16 11.94 -5.36 5.18
C ALA A 16 10.99 -4.20 5.53
N GLU A 17 11.16 -3.57 6.69
CA GLU A 17 10.38 -2.39 7.11
C GLU A 17 10.60 -1.19 6.20
N ARG A 18 11.85 -0.94 5.76
CA ARG A 18 12.14 0.11 4.77
C ARG A 18 11.42 -0.14 3.44
N LYS A 19 11.49 -1.38 2.95
CA LYS A 19 10.76 -1.80 1.73
C LYS A 19 9.24 -1.68 1.89
N ARG A 20 8.70 -1.98 3.08
CA ARG A 20 7.28 -1.80 3.38
C ARG A 20 6.87 -0.33 3.33
N LYS A 21 7.64 0.56 3.95
CA LYS A 21 7.38 2.01 3.90
C LYS A 21 7.41 2.56 2.47
N GLU A 22 8.31 2.04 1.64
CA GLU A 22 8.37 2.39 0.22
C GLU A 22 7.13 1.87 -0.54
N ALA A 23 6.74 0.62 -0.31
CA ALA A 23 5.53 0.04 -0.89
C ALA A 23 4.25 0.77 -0.44
N ASP A 24 4.18 1.21 0.83
CA ASP A 24 3.09 2.03 1.37
C ASP A 24 2.97 3.35 0.59
N ARG A 25 4.10 4.02 0.31
CA ARG A 25 4.12 5.26 -0.48
C ARG A 25 3.63 5.03 -1.90
N PHE A 26 4.15 4.00 -2.58
CA PHE A 26 3.70 3.67 -3.93
C PHE A 26 2.21 3.36 -3.99
N LEU A 27 1.69 2.64 -3.00
CA LEU A 27 0.26 2.32 -2.93
C LEU A 27 -0.58 3.59 -2.77
N ALA A 28 -0.18 4.48 -1.85
CA ALA A 28 -0.85 5.76 -1.63
C ALA A 28 -0.84 6.64 -2.89
N ASP A 29 0.29 6.74 -3.58
CA ASP A 29 0.43 7.51 -4.82
C ASP A 29 -0.45 6.93 -5.94
N ALA A 30 -0.47 5.61 -6.10
CA ALA A 30 -1.32 4.94 -7.09
C ALA A 30 -2.82 5.16 -6.79
N GLN A 31 -3.23 5.06 -5.53
CA GLN A 31 -4.61 5.33 -5.11
C GLN A 31 -5.01 6.79 -5.35
N LYS A 32 -4.11 7.72 -5.05
CA LYS A 32 -4.33 9.14 -5.31
C LYS A 32 -4.54 9.41 -6.80
N ARG A 33 -3.74 8.81 -7.68
CA ARG A 33 -3.90 8.94 -9.15
C ARG A 33 -5.26 8.45 -9.62
N VAL A 34 -5.71 7.29 -9.15
CA VAL A 34 -7.03 6.74 -9.49
C VAL A 34 -8.14 7.69 -9.00
N SER A 35 -8.08 8.12 -7.75
CA SER A 35 -9.09 9.03 -7.17
C SER A 35 -9.14 10.38 -7.90
N GLN A 36 -7.99 10.94 -8.29
CA GLN A 36 -7.93 12.18 -9.06
C GLN A 36 -8.54 12.02 -10.46
N GLY A 37 -8.27 10.90 -11.14
CA GLY A 37 -8.87 10.62 -12.44
C GLY A 37 -10.39 10.46 -12.36
N GLU A 38 -10.88 9.73 -11.35
CA GLU A 38 -12.32 9.57 -11.11
C GLU A 38 -13.00 10.91 -10.81
N ALA A 39 -12.38 11.75 -9.97
CA ALA A 39 -12.89 13.08 -9.67
C ALA A 39 -12.92 13.99 -10.91
N GLY A 40 -11.87 13.96 -11.75
CA GLY A 40 -11.81 14.74 -12.99
C GLY A 40 -12.91 14.38 -13.98
N ILE A 41 -13.16 13.08 -14.18
CA ILE A 41 -14.25 12.60 -15.04
C ILE A 41 -15.62 13.03 -14.47
N ALA A 42 -15.84 12.87 -13.17
CA ALA A 42 -17.09 13.26 -12.53
C ALA A 42 -17.36 14.78 -12.64
N GLN A 43 -16.31 15.60 -12.53
CA GLN A 43 -16.38 17.05 -12.75
C GLN A 43 -16.76 17.38 -14.20
N LEU A 44 -16.12 16.75 -15.18
CA LEU A 44 -16.44 16.95 -16.60
C LEU A 44 -17.88 16.54 -16.93
N GLN A 45 -18.35 15.42 -16.39
CA GLN A 45 -19.74 14.97 -16.56
C GLN A 45 -20.75 15.91 -15.91
N THR A 46 -20.41 16.50 -14.76
CA THR A 46 -21.28 17.48 -14.09
C THR A 46 -21.34 18.78 -14.88
N TYR A 47 -20.18 19.30 -15.31
CA TYR A 47 -20.09 20.47 -16.15
C TYR A 47 -20.87 20.28 -17.47
N LEU A 48 -20.78 19.10 -18.08
CA LEU A 48 -21.52 18.77 -19.31
C LEU A 48 -23.04 18.87 -19.10
N ARG A 49 -23.55 18.32 -18.00
CA ARG A 49 -24.98 18.37 -17.66
C ARG A 49 -25.45 19.81 -17.42
N GLU A 50 -24.69 20.59 -16.65
CA GLU A 50 -25.00 22.00 -16.38
C GLU A 50 -25.04 22.82 -17.66
N TYR A 51 -24.05 22.62 -18.54
CA TYR A 51 -23.98 23.30 -19.82
C TYR A 51 -25.15 22.93 -20.75
N GLN A 52 -25.55 21.64 -20.81
CA GLN A 52 -26.73 21.20 -21.58
C GLN A 52 -28.03 21.83 -21.06
N GLN A 53 -28.19 21.94 -19.74
CA GLN A 53 -29.35 22.58 -19.13
C GLN A 53 -29.42 24.08 -19.49
N GLN A 54 -28.30 24.80 -19.34
CA GLN A 54 -28.22 26.21 -19.71
C GLN A 54 -28.51 26.43 -21.20
N PHE A 55 -27.98 25.56 -22.06
CA PHE A 55 -28.23 25.65 -23.50
C PHE A 55 -29.70 25.41 -23.85
N THR A 56 -30.36 24.45 -23.20
CA THR A 56 -31.79 24.16 -23.42
C THR A 56 -32.66 25.35 -23.03
N THR A 57 -32.36 26.01 -21.90
CA THR A 57 -33.07 27.21 -21.44
C THR A 57 -32.91 28.38 -22.40
N SER A 58 -31.68 28.65 -22.85
CA SER A 58 -31.40 29.69 -23.86
C SER A 58 -32.01 29.36 -25.22
N GLY A 59 -32.14 28.06 -25.53
CA GLY A 59 -32.72 27.56 -26.76
C GLY A 59 -34.19 27.90 -26.97
N GLN A 60 -34.94 28.06 -25.88
CA GLN A 60 -36.36 28.45 -25.94
C GLN A 60 -36.57 29.89 -26.43
N GLN A 61 -35.53 30.72 -26.47
CA GLN A 61 -35.59 32.11 -26.97
C GLN A 61 -35.15 32.27 -28.43
N GLY A 62 -34.84 31.16 -29.13
CA GLY A 62 -34.34 31.15 -30.50
C GLY A 62 -32.81 31.10 -30.58
N LEU A 63 -32.27 30.12 -31.31
CA LEU A 63 -30.82 29.90 -31.44
C LEU A 63 -30.33 30.29 -32.84
N SER A 64 -29.14 30.90 -32.90
CA SER A 64 -28.43 31.10 -34.16
C SER A 64 -27.71 29.81 -34.59
N ILE A 65 -27.52 29.64 -35.91
CA ILE A 65 -26.74 28.52 -36.48
C ILE A 65 -25.29 28.51 -35.93
N GLY A 66 -24.72 29.69 -35.66
CA GLY A 66 -23.38 29.82 -35.06
C GLY A 66 -23.31 29.29 -33.62
N ALA A 67 -24.37 29.47 -32.82
CA ALA A 67 -24.46 28.93 -31.47
C ALA A 67 -24.53 27.40 -31.47
N LEU A 68 -25.27 26.81 -32.43
CA LEU A 68 -25.37 25.36 -32.60
C LEU A 68 -24.02 24.73 -32.98
N ASN A 69 -23.28 25.34 -33.92
CA ASN A 69 -21.95 24.86 -34.31
C ASN A 69 -20.96 24.90 -33.14
N THR A 70 -20.95 26.00 -32.38
CA THR A 70 -20.09 26.15 -31.18
C THR A 70 -20.41 25.08 -30.13
N GLN A 71 -21.71 24.83 -29.90
CA GLN A 71 -22.16 23.80 -28.97
C GLN A 71 -21.67 22.40 -29.39
N GLN A 72 -21.83 22.03 -30.67
CA GLN A 72 -21.40 20.72 -31.17
C GLN A 72 -19.88 20.53 -31.05
N ALA A 73 -19.09 21.55 -31.40
CA ALA A 73 -17.63 21.49 -31.27
C ALA A 73 -17.20 21.32 -29.81
N PHE A 74 -17.85 22.03 -28.88
CA PHE A 74 -17.59 21.92 -27.46
C PHE A 74 -17.95 20.55 -26.89
N MET A 75 -19.12 20.02 -27.24
CA MET A 75 -19.57 18.68 -26.87
C MET A 75 -18.57 17.61 -27.34
N HIS A 76 -18.13 17.72 -28.60
CA HIS A 76 -17.14 16.81 -29.14
C HIS A 76 -15.83 16.87 -28.35
N LYS A 77 -15.34 18.08 -28.04
CA LYS A 77 -14.12 18.26 -27.25
C LYS A 77 -14.22 17.63 -25.86
N ILE A 78 -15.31 17.87 -25.12
CA ILE A 78 -15.49 17.26 -23.80
C ILE A 78 -15.53 15.73 -23.90
N ASN A 79 -16.29 15.17 -24.85
CA ASN A 79 -16.39 13.72 -25.00
C ASN A 79 -15.04 13.08 -25.32
N THR A 80 -14.24 13.70 -26.19
CA THR A 80 -12.88 13.24 -26.48
C THR A 80 -12.00 13.30 -25.22
N THR A 81 -12.03 14.40 -24.46
CA THR A 81 -11.27 14.52 -23.20
C THR A 81 -11.73 13.50 -22.14
N ILE A 82 -13.03 13.23 -22.02
CA ILE A 82 -13.54 12.19 -21.11
C ILE A 82 -12.99 10.82 -21.53
N SER A 83 -13.06 10.49 -22.82
CA SER A 83 -12.53 9.22 -23.33
C SER A 83 -11.03 9.07 -23.06
N GLU A 84 -10.25 10.13 -23.21
CA GLU A 84 -8.82 10.15 -22.89
C GLU A 84 -8.57 9.93 -21.39
N GLN A 85 -9.33 10.61 -20.53
CA GLN A 85 -9.23 10.45 -19.07
C GLN A 85 -9.67 9.06 -18.61
N GLU A 86 -10.70 8.47 -19.23
CA GLU A 86 -11.12 7.10 -18.95
C GLU A 86 -10.03 6.08 -19.31
N HIS A 87 -9.36 6.28 -20.45
CA HIS A 87 -8.22 5.44 -20.82
C HIS A 87 -7.06 5.58 -19.83
N ALA A 88 -6.70 6.80 -19.46
CA ALA A 88 -5.67 7.05 -18.44
C ALA A 88 -6.04 6.46 -17.07
N LEU A 89 -7.31 6.55 -16.68
CA LEU A 89 -7.83 5.99 -15.43
C LEU A 89 -7.76 4.45 -15.46
N LYS A 90 -8.05 3.81 -16.58
CA LYS A 90 -7.89 2.36 -16.75
C LYS A 90 -6.44 1.96 -16.51
N GLN A 91 -5.48 2.65 -17.13
CA GLN A 91 -4.05 2.40 -16.92
C GLN A 91 -3.64 2.62 -15.45
N ALA A 92 -4.15 3.69 -14.81
CA ALA A 92 -3.88 3.96 -13.41
C ALA A 92 -4.44 2.86 -12.48
N ARG A 93 -5.62 2.31 -12.80
CA ARG A 93 -6.22 1.18 -12.05
C ARG A 93 -5.42 -0.10 -12.21
N GLU A 94 -4.93 -0.39 -13.42
CA GLU A 94 -4.03 -1.53 -13.65
C GLU A 94 -2.72 -1.37 -12.87
N GLN A 95 -2.12 -0.18 -12.88
CA GLN A 95 -0.95 0.13 -12.06
C GLN A 95 -1.23 -0.04 -10.56
N LEU A 96 -2.38 0.43 -10.08
CA LEU A 96 -2.79 0.25 -8.68
C LEU A 96 -2.89 -1.23 -8.30
N GLN A 97 -3.42 -2.08 -9.18
CA GLN A 97 -3.47 -3.52 -8.92
C GLN A 97 -2.07 -4.14 -8.79
N GLN A 98 -1.15 -3.76 -9.69
CA GLN A 98 0.24 -4.24 -9.63
C GLN A 98 0.95 -3.79 -8.35
N VAL A 99 0.82 -2.52 -7.99
CA VAL A 99 1.40 -1.97 -6.76
C VAL A 99 0.79 -2.62 -5.52
N ARG A 100 -0.53 -2.88 -5.53
CA ARG A 100 -1.21 -3.58 -4.44
C ARG A 100 -0.70 -5.01 -4.27
N ALA A 101 -0.48 -5.74 -5.36
CA ALA A 101 0.10 -7.08 -5.32
C ALA A 101 1.53 -7.04 -4.74
N TYR A 102 2.37 -6.10 -5.19
CA TYR A 102 3.71 -5.91 -4.64
C TYR A 102 3.67 -5.58 -3.14
N TRP A 103 2.80 -4.66 -2.73
CA TRP A 103 2.61 -4.29 -1.33
C TRP A 103 2.22 -5.49 -0.47
N GLN A 104 1.30 -6.33 -0.93
CA GLN A 104 0.88 -7.55 -0.24
C GLN A 104 2.04 -8.53 -0.04
N GLN A 105 2.89 -8.71 -1.06
CA GLN A 105 4.07 -9.58 -0.98
C GLN A 105 5.09 -9.06 0.05
N VAL A 106 5.39 -7.75 0.01
CA VAL A 106 6.33 -7.12 0.95
C VAL A 106 5.79 -7.21 2.38
N TYR A 107 4.50 -6.94 2.57
CA TYR A 107 3.84 -7.05 3.87
C TYR A 107 3.87 -8.48 4.41
N ALA A 108 3.54 -9.48 3.59
CA ALA A 108 3.59 -10.89 3.97
C ALA A 108 5.01 -11.32 4.37
N ARG A 109 6.03 -10.87 3.61
CA ARG A 109 7.44 -11.14 3.92
C ARG A 109 7.86 -10.53 5.25
N GLN A 110 7.51 -9.27 5.52
CA GLN A 110 7.81 -8.62 6.80
C GLN A 110 7.19 -9.41 7.96
N LYS A 111 5.89 -9.72 7.87
CA LYS A 111 5.17 -10.47 8.90
C LYS A 111 5.75 -11.87 9.12
N GLY A 112 6.24 -12.50 8.06
CA GLY A 112 6.98 -13.77 8.15
C GLY A 112 8.28 -13.63 8.94
N ILE A 113 9.08 -12.60 8.67
CA ILE A 113 10.33 -12.32 9.40
C ILE A 113 10.05 -12.03 10.88
N GLU A 114 9.02 -11.23 11.19
CA GLU A 114 8.62 -10.94 12.58
C GLU A 114 8.28 -12.21 13.36
N ARG A 115 7.55 -13.15 12.73
CA ARG A 115 7.25 -14.46 13.33
C ARG A 115 8.51 -15.28 13.55
N LEU A 116 9.45 -15.29 12.61
CA LEU A 116 10.72 -16.01 12.75
C LEU A 116 11.57 -15.43 13.88
N ILE A 117 11.62 -14.11 14.04
CA ILE A 117 12.32 -13.46 15.16
C ILE A 117 11.72 -13.86 16.49
N ARG A 118 10.38 -13.85 16.60
CA ARG A 118 9.69 -14.24 17.82
C ARG A 118 10.06 -15.68 18.22
N LYS A 119 9.95 -16.61 17.28
CA LYS A 119 10.30 -18.02 17.51
C LYS A 119 11.78 -18.17 17.89
N ALA A 120 12.69 -17.47 17.21
CA ALA A 120 14.12 -17.52 17.54
C ALA A 120 14.40 -17.02 18.97
N ARG A 121 13.69 -15.98 19.43
CA ARG A 121 13.82 -15.48 20.81
C ARG A 121 13.30 -16.47 21.85
N GLU A 122 12.18 -17.12 21.56
CA GLU A 122 11.62 -18.17 22.43
C GLU A 122 12.58 -19.35 22.55
N ASP A 123 13.12 -19.84 21.42
CA ASP A 123 14.10 -20.94 21.39
C ASP A 123 15.37 -20.57 22.18
N GLU A 124 15.89 -19.35 22.00
CA GLU A 124 17.07 -18.85 22.70
C GLU A 124 16.85 -18.70 24.22
N GLN A 125 15.66 -18.25 24.64
CA GLN A 125 15.29 -18.18 26.06
C GLN A 125 15.26 -19.57 26.69
N GLN A 126 14.60 -20.54 26.03
CA GLN A 126 14.55 -21.91 26.52
C GLN A 126 15.95 -22.55 26.62
N GLU A 127 16.83 -22.28 25.66
CA GLU A 127 18.20 -22.79 25.71
C GLU A 127 19.00 -22.16 26.86
N GLN A 128 18.81 -20.87 27.13
CA GLN A 128 19.42 -20.19 28.27
C GLN A 128 18.92 -20.73 29.61
N GLU A 129 17.61 -20.94 29.76
CA GLU A 129 17.02 -21.54 30.97
C GLU A 129 17.55 -22.94 31.23
N ARG A 130 17.64 -23.78 30.18
CA ARG A 130 18.21 -25.14 30.29
C ARG A 130 19.67 -25.12 30.71
N LYS A 131 20.47 -24.16 30.21
CA LYS A 131 21.88 -24.00 30.62
C LYS A 131 21.98 -23.56 32.08
N LEU A 132 21.19 -22.58 32.49
CA LEU A 132 21.17 -22.08 33.87
C LEU A 132 20.79 -23.19 34.86
N GLN A 133 19.78 -24.02 34.53
CA GLN A 133 19.39 -25.15 35.37
C GLN A 133 20.53 -26.15 35.54
N ARG A 134 21.23 -26.50 34.45
CA ARG A 134 22.40 -27.40 34.50
C ARG A 134 23.51 -26.84 35.38
N ASP A 135 23.85 -25.56 35.23
CA ASP A 135 24.89 -24.91 36.02
C ASP A 135 24.54 -24.88 37.52
N ILE A 136 23.26 -24.70 37.87
CA ILE A 136 22.77 -24.77 39.25
C ILE A 136 22.90 -26.21 39.81
N ASP A 137 22.47 -27.21 39.04
CA ASP A 137 22.53 -28.61 39.44
C ASP A 137 23.99 -29.06 39.66
N GLU A 138 24.90 -28.69 38.76
CA GLU A 138 26.34 -28.98 38.89
C GLU A 138 26.92 -28.35 40.15
N ARG A 139 26.66 -27.07 40.42
CA ARG A 139 27.14 -26.41 41.65
C ARG A 139 26.57 -27.05 42.92
N SER A 140 25.32 -27.49 42.88
CA SER A 140 24.66 -28.16 44.01
C SER A 140 25.25 -29.54 44.30
N GLN A 141 25.75 -30.25 43.28
CA GLN A 141 26.44 -31.54 43.45
C GLN A 141 27.87 -31.38 43.98
N HIS A 142 28.60 -30.33 43.58
CA HIS A 142 29.96 -30.08 44.06
C HIS A 142 30.02 -29.40 45.44
N GLY A 143 28.90 -28.83 45.92
CA GLY A 143 28.80 -28.14 47.21
C GLY A 143 28.40 -29.01 48.42
N ARG A 144 28.27 -30.33 48.27
CA ARG A 144 27.99 -31.24 49.40
C ARG A 144 29.30 -31.72 50.03
N PRO A 145 29.75 -31.18 51.17
CA PRO A 145 30.85 -31.77 51.91
C PRO A 145 30.45 -33.18 52.37
N ARG A 146 31.26 -34.16 52.00
CA ARG A 146 31.14 -35.54 52.49
C ARG A 146 31.61 -35.55 53.94
N PHE A 147 30.71 -35.30 54.89
CA PHE A 147 30.99 -35.53 56.29
C PHE A 147 31.01 -37.05 56.55
N ILE A 148 32.16 -37.56 57.01
CA ILE A 148 32.35 -38.90 57.59
C ILE A 148 32.14 -38.79 59.09
#